data_AF-A0A3N5ZI41-F1
#
_entry.id   AF-A0A3N5ZI41-F1
#
_cell.length_a   1.000
_cell.length_b   1.000
_cell.length_c   1.000
_cell.angle_alpha   90.00
_cell.angle_beta   90.00
_cell.angle_gamma   90.00
#
_symmetry.space_group_name_H-M   'P 1'
#
loop_
_entity.id
_entity.type
_entity.pdbx_description
1 polymer ?
#
loop_
_entity_poly.entity_id
_entity_poly.type
_entity_poly.pdbx_seq_one_letter_code
_entity_poly.pdbx_strand_id
1 'polypeptide(L)'
;MARGWAQLHEALAGFVALRATLASEAQAVLETDDLALYLGRWTLRGTDPAGKAVTLAGESADILRRHGDGRWLIVVDNPWGAQVLGPA
;
A
#
# COMPACT_ATOMS: atom_id res chain seq x y z
N MET A 1 5.61 7.30 -9.71
CA MET A 1 4.89 6.03 -9.94
C MET A 1 5.92 4.97 -10.30
N ALA A 2 5.98 3.85 -9.56
CA ALA A 2 6.87 2.73 -9.85
C ALA A 2 6.08 1.61 -10.58
N ARG A 3 6.71 0.91 -11.52
CA ARG A 3 6.10 -0.19 -12.29
C ARG A 3 7.07 -1.36 -12.45
N GLY A 4 6.56 -2.57 -12.24
CA GLY A 4 7.32 -3.80 -12.36
C GLY A 4 8.30 -4.04 -11.20
N TRP A 5 8.88 -5.23 -11.17
CA TRP A 5 9.63 -5.73 -10.01
C TRP A 5 10.80 -4.82 -9.59
N ALA A 6 11.61 -4.36 -10.54
CA ALA A 6 12.82 -3.57 -10.26
C ALA A 6 12.48 -2.21 -9.61
N GLN A 7 11.53 -1.47 -10.18
CA GLN A 7 11.15 -0.16 -9.66
C GLN A 7 10.40 -0.29 -8.32
N LEU A 8 9.61 -1.34 -8.13
CA LEU A 8 8.95 -1.62 -6.85
C LEU A 8 9.98 -1.95 -5.75
N HIS A 9 10.99 -2.76 -6.07
CA HIS A 9 12.06 -3.08 -5.12
C HIS A 9 12.79 -1.81 -4.68
N GLU A 10 13.16 -0.94 -5.63
CA GLU A 10 13.81 0.33 -5.34
C GLU A 10 12.92 1.26 -4.49
N ALA A 11 11.65 1.44 -4.89
CA ALA A 11 10.72 2.31 -4.20
C ALA A 11 10.40 1.85 -2.76
N LEU A 12 10.40 0.55 -2.51
CA LEU A 12 10.08 -0.03 -1.19
C LEU A 12 11.31 -0.24 -0.30
N ALA A 13 12.53 -0.18 -0.84
CA ALA A 13 13.76 -0.48 -0.12
C ALA A 13 13.93 0.34 1.17
N GLY A 14 13.60 1.64 1.12
CA GLY A 14 13.66 2.52 2.28
C GLY A 14 12.73 2.07 3.42
N PHE A 15 11.51 1.63 3.11
CA PHE A 15 10.57 1.13 4.11
C PHE A 15 11.00 -0.21 4.70
N VAL A 16 11.54 -1.11 3.87
CA VAL A 16 12.10 -2.39 4.33
C VAL A 16 13.27 -2.17 5.29
N ALA A 17 14.13 -1.19 5.01
CA ALA A 17 15.27 -0.86 5.87
C ALA A 17 14.86 -0.41 7.29
N LEU A 18 13.66 0.15 7.46
CA LEU A 18 13.13 0.55 8.77
C LEU A 18 12.76 -0.63 9.69
N ARG A 19 12.76 -1.87 9.16
CA ARG A 19 12.25 -3.07 9.84
C ARG A 19 10.89 -2.84 10.49
N ALA A 20 10.03 -2.12 9.77
CA ALA A 20 8.80 -1.60 10.31
C ALA A 20 7.70 -2.67 10.37
N THR A 21 6.78 -2.50 11.31
CA THR A 21 5.47 -3.15 11.30
C THR A 21 4.48 -2.25 10.56
N LEU A 22 3.89 -2.77 9.48
CA LEU A 22 2.77 -2.15 8.77
C LEU A 22 1.47 -2.80 9.28
N ALA A 23 0.53 -1.99 9.76
CA ALA A 23 -0.83 -2.41 10.06
C ALA A 23 -1.78 -1.69 9.11
N SER A 24 -2.70 -2.43 8.48
CA SER A 24 -3.71 -1.89 7.58
C SER A 24 -5.09 -2.40 7.99
N GLU A 25 -6.08 -1.52 7.90
CA GLU A 25 -7.48 -1.81 8.22
C GLU A 25 -8.34 -1.37 7.04
N ALA A 26 -9.21 -2.29 6.57
CA ALA A 26 -10.16 -1.99 5.51
C ALA A 26 -11.26 -1.07 6.06
N GLN A 27 -11.47 0.07 5.41
CA GLN A 27 -12.64 0.90 5.65
C GLN A 27 -13.81 0.47 4.75
N ALA A 28 -13.51 0.11 3.50
CA ALA A 28 -14.47 -0.46 2.57
C ALA A 28 -13.77 -1.37 1.54
N VAL A 29 -14.49 -2.38 1.09
CA VAL A 29 -14.09 -3.22 -0.05
C VAL A 29 -15.27 -3.32 -0.99
N LEU A 30 -15.08 -2.89 -2.24
CA LEU A 30 -16.08 -3.01 -3.30
C LEU A 30 -15.58 -4.00 -4.34
N GLU A 31 -16.21 -5.16 -4.42
CA GLU A 31 -15.83 -6.23 -5.36
C GLU A 31 -16.74 -6.26 -6.58
N THR A 32 -16.17 -6.54 -7.75
CA THR A 32 -16.88 -6.90 -8.99
C THR A 32 -16.05 -7.92 -9.75
N ASP A 33 -16.65 -9.07 -10.09
CA ASP A 33 -15.96 -10.18 -10.77
C ASP A 33 -14.63 -10.59 -10.11
N ASP A 34 -13.52 -10.41 -10.84
CA ASP A 34 -12.15 -10.67 -10.39
C ASP A 34 -11.43 -9.41 -9.89
N LEU A 35 -12.12 -8.28 -9.72
CA LEU A 35 -11.56 -7.01 -9.27
C LEU A 35 -12.14 -6.56 -7.93
N ALA A 36 -11.33 -5.85 -7.15
CA ALA A 36 -11.78 -5.18 -5.94
C ALA A 36 -11.13 -3.80 -5.79
N LEU A 37 -11.92 -2.82 -5.37
CA LEU A 37 -11.42 -1.57 -4.80
C LEU A 37 -11.32 -1.74 -3.28
N TYR A 38 -10.11 -1.61 -2.74
CA TYR A 38 -9.84 -1.56 -1.31
C TYR A 38 -9.61 -0.11 -0.90
N LEU A 39 -10.39 0.36 0.07
CA LEU A 39 -10.18 1.64 0.73
C LEU A 39 -9.79 1.35 2.18
N GLY A 40 -8.63 1.85 2.62
CA GLY A 40 -8.09 1.47 3.92
C GLY A 40 -7.33 2.58 4.63
N ARG A 41 -7.13 2.37 5.93
CA ARG A 41 -6.20 3.16 6.74
C ARG A 41 -5.01 2.30 7.12
N TRP A 42 -3.83 2.87 7.06
CA TRP A 42 -2.62 2.16 7.44
C TRP A 42 -1.74 2.98 8.37
N THR A 43 -0.98 2.27 9.19
CA THR A 43 0.10 2.83 10.01
C THR A 43 1.36 1.99 9.84
N LEU A 44 2.50 2.65 9.83
CA LEU A 44 3.81 2.02 9.77
C LEU A 44 4.64 2.51 10.94
N ARG A 45 5.19 1.58 11.73
CA ARG A 45 6.06 1.88 12.88
C ARG A 45 7.36 1.11 12.74
N GLY A 46 8.49 1.81 12.76
CA GLY A 46 9.80 1.21 12.64
C GLY A 46 10.89 2.04 13.29
N THR A 47 12.13 1.69 13.01
CA THR A 47 13.32 2.38 13.53
C THR A 47 14.25 2.66 12.36
N ASP A 48 14.70 3.91 12.22
CA ASP A 48 15.65 4.27 11.18
C ASP A 48 17.08 3.74 11.48
N PRO A 49 18.01 3.79 10.51
CA PRO A 49 19.39 3.35 10.73
C PRO A 49 20.16 4.12 11.82
N ALA A 50 19.68 5.30 12.22
CA ALA A 50 20.25 6.07 13.33
C ALA A 50 19.66 5.67 14.70
N GLY A 51 18.76 4.68 14.75
CA GLY A 51 18.13 4.19 15.96
C GLY A 51 16.91 5.02 16.39
N LYS A 52 16.44 5.96 15.57
CA LYS A 52 15.29 6.81 15.90
C LYS A 52 13.99 6.16 15.45
N ALA A 53 12.97 6.25 16.31
CA ALA A 53 11.63 5.76 15.99
C ALA A 53 11.02 6.57 14.82
N VAL A 54 10.42 5.84 13.86
CA VAL A 54 9.68 6.39 12.73
C VAL A 54 8.24 5.90 12.82
N THR A 55 7.28 6.82 12.66
CA THR A 55 5.86 6.49 12.53
C THR A 55 5.29 7.23 11.33
N LEU A 56 4.63 6.49 10.44
CA LEU A 56 3.90 7.00 9.28
C LEU A 56 2.47 6.48 9.32
N ALA A 57 1.56 7.19 8.66
CA ALA A 57 0.18 6.75 8.48
C ALA A 57 -0.38 7.35 7.19
N GLY A 58 -1.42 6.72 6.66
CA GLY A 58 -2.10 7.19 5.45
C GLY A 58 -3.45 6.52 5.22
N GLU A 59 -4.12 6.98 4.17
CA GLU A 59 -5.37 6.44 3.65
C GLU A 59 -5.11 5.91 2.24
N SER A 60 -5.36 4.62 1.99
CA SER A 60 -5.08 3.99 0.70
C SER A 60 -6.34 3.84 -0.17
N ALA A 61 -6.11 3.77 -1.48
CA ALA A 61 -7.10 3.40 -2.47
C ALA A 61 -6.47 2.45 -3.48
N ASP A 62 -6.65 1.15 -3.26
CA ASP A 62 -5.91 0.12 -3.97
C ASP A 62 -6.84 -0.70 -4.86
N ILE A 63 -6.34 -1.12 -6.02
CA ILE A 63 -7.07 -2.03 -6.92
C ILE A 63 -6.42 -3.39 -6.81
N LEU A 64 -7.21 -4.40 -6.46
CA LEU A 64 -6.79 -5.79 -6.39
C LEU A 64 -7.42 -6.60 -7.51
N ARG A 65 -6.74 -7.69 -7.90
CA ARG A 65 -7.27 -8.71 -8.81
C ARG A 65 -7.17 -10.11 -8.21
N ARG A 66 -8.24 -10.89 -8.34
CA ARG A 66 -8.32 -12.29 -7.95
C ARG A 66 -7.76 -13.13 -9.08
N HIS A 67 -6.68 -13.86 -8.82
CA HIS A 67 -6.09 -14.79 -9.77
C HIS A 67 -6.88 -16.11 -9.83
N GLY A 68 -6.65 -16.92 -10.86
CA GLY A 68 -7.34 -18.21 -11.05
C GLY A 68 -7.12 -19.23 -9.92
N ASP A 69 -6.13 -19.01 -9.06
CA ASP A 69 -5.86 -19.77 -7.84
C ASP A 69 -6.61 -19.22 -6.60
N GLY A 70 -7.47 -18.22 -6.78
CA GLY A 70 -8.27 -17.58 -5.74
C GLY A 70 -7.54 -16.50 -4.94
N ARG A 71 -6.24 -16.26 -5.17
CA ARG A 71 -5.49 -15.23 -4.43
C ARG A 71 -5.79 -13.84 -4.97
N TRP A 72 -5.99 -12.89 -4.06
CA TRP A 72 -6.03 -11.47 -4.38
C TRP A 72 -4.63 -10.86 -4.36
N LEU A 73 -4.26 -10.17 -5.43
CA LEU A 73 -3.00 -9.44 -5.53
C LEU A 73 -3.26 -7.98 -5.91
N ILE A 74 -2.42 -7.08 -5.42
CA ILE A 74 -2.49 -5.65 -5.74
C ILE A 74 -2.05 -5.42 -7.19
N VAL A 75 -2.89 -4.75 -7.97
CA VAL A 75 -2.61 -4.31 -9.35
C VAL A 75 -2.26 -2.83 -9.38
N VAL A 76 -2.91 -2.02 -8.52
CA VAL A 76 -2.58 -0.62 -8.29
C VAL A 76 -2.53 -0.38 -6.79
N ASP A 77 -1.43 0.20 -6.33
CA ASP A 77 -1.23 0.66 -4.96
C ASP A 77 -1.23 2.20 -4.97
N ASN A 78 -2.16 2.81 -4.25
CA ASN A 78 -2.14 4.24 -3.98
C ASN A 78 -2.24 4.45 -2.46
N PRO A 79 -1.10 4.49 -1.76
CA PRO A 79 -1.07 4.53 -0.29
C PRO A 79 -1.54 5.87 0.29
N TRP A 80 -1.83 6.86 -0.55
CA TRP A 80 -2.30 8.19 -0.14
C TRP A 80 -3.70 8.53 -0.63
N GLY A 81 -4.36 7.58 -1.31
CA GLY A 81 -5.76 7.71 -1.72
C GLY A 81 -6.01 8.97 -2.56
N ALA A 82 -7.17 9.60 -2.35
CA ALA A 82 -7.55 10.81 -3.08
C ALA A 82 -6.76 12.06 -2.63
N GLN A 83 -6.05 12.01 -1.50
CA GLN A 83 -5.38 13.18 -0.92
C GLN A 83 -4.23 13.71 -1.79
N VAL A 84 -3.67 12.85 -2.64
CA VAL A 84 -2.60 13.19 -3.59
C VAL A 84 -3.12 13.46 -5.01
N LEU A 85 -4.42 13.33 -5.24
CA LEU A 85 -5.03 13.65 -6.52
C LEU A 85 -5.38 15.14 -6.54
N GLY A 86 -5.02 15.83 -7.62
CA GLY A 86 -5.50 17.19 -7.86
C GLY A 86 -7.02 17.23 -8.07
N PRO A 87 -7.62 18.42 -8.15
CA PRO A 87 -9.02 18.53 -8.54
C PRO A 87 -9.28 17.83 -9.88
N ALA A 88 -10.43 17.17 -9.96
CA ALA A 88 -10.92 16.50 -11.17
C ALA A 88 -11.24 17.50 -12.28
#